data_AF-A0AB38A606-F1
#
_entry.id   AF-A0AB38A606-F1
#
_cell.length_a   1.000
_cell.length_b   1.000
_cell.length_c   1.000
_cell.angle_alpha   90.00
_cell.angle_beta   90.00
_cell.angle_gamma   90.00
#
_symmetry.space_group_name_H-M   'P 1'
#
loop_
_entity.id
_entity.type
_entity.pdbx_description
1 polymer ?
#
loop_
_entity_poly.entity_id
_entity_poly.type
_entity_poly.pdbx_seq_one_letter_code
_entity_poly.pdbx_strand_id
1 'polypeptide(L)'
;MDISLEEIAETRSMVLDQHLDIRTITMGINLGGCADENLERMCTKVYDRITTTAQNLVPTAQALEREYGIPIVNKRVSVTPIAQIAAACPNEDLTPLAHAMDRAAKTLGIDFMGGFSALVHKGIGDGDRRLINSIPQALATTERVCSSVNVASLRAGINMDAVLLMAQKIVEAAKLTTDIQCYGAAKLVVFSNMVEDSPFMAGAVHGTGEADAVINVGVSGPGVMASALESLPTSANMMDVAERIKQTAFKITRTGELMSREAAQRLGVEKGIVDLSLAPTPAVGDSVARILEIIGVGTTGGPGTTCALAMLNDAVKKGGVMASSSVGGLSGAFIPVSEDAGMIAAAESGTLSLEKLEAMTCVCSVGLDMIAIPGDTPVEAIAGIIADEMAIGVINNKTTAVRVIPAIGCKEGDVLEFGGLFGSAPVMHVNPNAGTVLAHRGGRFPAPLNSLKN
;
A
#
# COMPACT_ATOMS: atom_id res chain seq x y z
N MET A 1 10.49 30.09 3.43
CA MET A 1 9.34 30.71 2.73
C MET A 1 8.24 30.80 3.76
N ASP A 2 7.89 32.02 4.13
CA ASP A 2 6.87 32.28 5.14
C ASP A 2 5.48 32.01 4.55
N ILE A 3 4.66 31.25 5.27
CA ILE A 3 3.28 30.88 4.88
C ILE A 3 2.40 32.13 5.04
N SER A 4 1.63 32.48 4.02
CA SER A 4 0.73 33.64 4.05
C SER A 4 -0.53 33.38 4.91
N LEU A 5 -1.16 34.44 5.43
CA LEU A 5 -2.42 34.33 6.18
C LEU A 5 -3.56 33.68 5.37
N GLU A 6 -3.55 33.88 4.05
CA GLU A 6 -4.51 33.30 3.13
C GLU A 6 -4.31 31.77 2.99
N GLU A 7 -3.05 31.32 2.87
CA GLU A 7 -2.71 29.89 2.86
C GLU A 7 -3.06 29.19 4.18
N ILE A 8 -2.93 29.88 5.33
CA ILE A 8 -3.33 29.33 6.64
C ILE A 8 -4.85 29.16 6.71
N ALA A 9 -5.61 30.17 6.29
CA ALA A 9 -7.06 30.11 6.30
C ALA A 9 -7.60 29.03 5.35
N GLU A 10 -6.98 28.91 4.15
CA GLU A 10 -7.32 27.89 3.18
C GLU A 10 -7.01 26.48 3.71
N THR A 11 -5.80 26.27 4.25
CA THR A 11 -5.41 24.96 4.85
C THR A 11 -6.37 24.57 5.96
N ARG A 12 -6.82 25.53 6.78
CA ARG A 12 -7.81 25.27 7.83
C ARG A 12 -9.16 24.82 7.28
N SER A 13 -9.64 25.42 6.19
CA SER A 13 -10.89 24.96 5.54
C SER A 13 -10.71 23.58 4.91
N MET A 14 -9.55 23.30 4.30
CA MET A 14 -9.24 21.97 3.77
C MET A 14 -9.29 20.89 4.87
N VAL A 15 -8.80 21.19 6.07
CA VAL A 15 -8.83 20.26 7.21
C VAL A 15 -10.25 20.09 7.76
N LEU A 16 -10.93 21.18 8.08
CA LEU A 16 -12.21 21.14 8.80
C LEU A 16 -13.38 20.72 7.92
N ASP A 17 -13.43 21.24 6.69
CA ASP A 17 -14.61 21.10 5.81
C ASP A 17 -14.41 20.01 4.75
N GLN A 18 -13.17 19.62 4.46
CA GLN A 18 -12.82 18.76 3.32
C GLN A 18 -11.98 17.54 3.69
N HIS A 19 -11.79 17.30 4.99
CA HIS A 19 -11.10 16.12 5.53
C HIS A 19 -9.64 15.96 5.03
N LEU A 20 -8.89 17.06 4.89
CA LEU A 20 -7.44 16.98 4.68
C LEU A 20 -6.77 16.35 5.92
N ASP A 21 -6.00 15.29 5.70
CA ASP A 21 -5.21 14.65 6.75
C ASP A 21 -3.85 14.16 6.26
N ILE A 22 -2.97 13.89 7.23
CA ILE A 22 -1.79 13.09 7.02
C ILE A 22 -2.17 11.63 7.27
N ARG A 23 -2.30 10.87 6.18
CA ARG A 23 -2.64 9.45 6.23
C ARG A 23 -1.68 8.67 7.11
N THR A 24 -0.39 8.97 7.00
CA THR A 24 0.64 8.30 7.80
C THR A 24 1.91 9.12 7.96
N ILE A 25 2.55 8.98 9.11
CA ILE A 25 3.99 9.19 9.27
C ILE A 25 4.62 7.82 9.51
N THR A 26 5.51 7.42 8.62
CA THR A 26 6.19 6.12 8.64
C THR A 26 7.67 6.31 8.90
N MET A 27 8.18 5.73 9.99
CA MET A 27 9.62 5.65 10.22
C MET A 27 10.17 4.36 9.63
N GLY A 28 11.06 4.49 8.65
CA GLY A 28 11.89 3.40 8.16
C GLY A 28 13.09 3.18 9.07
N ILE A 29 13.37 1.94 9.45
CA ILE A 29 14.47 1.58 10.37
C ILE A 29 15.33 0.48 9.76
N ASN A 30 16.64 0.73 9.69
CA ASN A 30 17.61 -0.26 9.26
C ASN A 30 17.86 -1.30 10.37
N LEU A 31 17.70 -2.58 10.03
CA LEU A 31 17.94 -3.71 10.93
C LEU A 31 19.19 -4.53 10.56
N GLY A 32 20.02 -4.09 9.61
CA GLY A 32 21.20 -4.82 9.16
C GLY A 32 22.15 -5.20 10.31
N GLY A 33 22.30 -4.32 11.31
CA GLY A 33 23.09 -4.59 12.52
C GLY A 33 22.46 -5.59 13.51
N CYS A 34 21.21 -6.03 13.29
CA CYS A 34 20.50 -6.96 14.17
C CYS A 34 20.74 -8.43 13.80
N ALA A 35 21.36 -8.72 12.65
CA ALA A 35 21.64 -10.08 12.22
C ALA A 35 22.45 -10.85 13.30
N ASP A 36 22.06 -12.10 13.54
CA ASP A 36 22.67 -13.01 14.51
C ASP A 36 22.38 -14.45 14.09
N GLU A 37 23.30 -15.37 14.36
CA GLU A 37 23.09 -16.80 14.09
C GLU A 37 22.04 -17.42 15.03
N ASN A 38 21.84 -16.82 16.21
CA ASN A 38 20.83 -17.24 17.17
C ASN A 38 19.56 -16.39 17.04
N LEU A 39 18.44 -17.06 16.75
CA LEU A 39 17.15 -16.41 16.52
C LEU A 39 16.65 -15.59 17.72
N GLU A 40 16.83 -16.08 18.95
CA GLU A 40 16.37 -15.37 20.15
C GLU A 40 17.15 -14.08 20.37
N ARG A 41 18.48 -14.11 20.18
CA ARG A 41 19.30 -12.90 20.22
C ARG A 41 18.93 -11.92 19.12
N MET A 42 18.68 -12.41 17.91
CA MET A 42 18.19 -11.57 16.80
C MET A 42 16.86 -10.90 17.17
N CYS A 43 15.91 -11.64 17.74
CA CYS A 43 14.61 -11.09 18.17
C CYS A 43 14.78 -9.97 19.21
N THR A 44 15.66 -10.14 20.18
CA THR A 44 15.97 -9.10 21.18
C THR A 44 16.58 -7.87 20.52
N LYS A 45 17.58 -8.04 19.65
CA LYS A 45 18.20 -6.94 18.90
C LYS A 45 17.19 -6.17 18.06
N VAL A 46 16.32 -6.87 17.34
CA VAL A 46 15.26 -6.26 16.52
C VAL A 46 14.29 -5.45 17.38
N TYR A 47 13.81 -6.03 18.48
CA TYR A 47 12.93 -5.33 19.42
C TYR A 47 13.60 -4.06 19.95
N ASP A 48 14.79 -4.19 20.54
CA ASP A 48 15.52 -3.08 21.17
C ASP A 48 15.83 -1.97 20.16
N ARG A 49 16.23 -2.35 18.94
CA ARG A 49 16.53 -1.42 17.86
C ARG A 49 15.30 -0.61 17.46
N ILE A 50 14.17 -1.27 17.21
CA ILE A 50 12.93 -0.59 16.84
C ILE A 50 12.46 0.32 17.97
N THR A 51 12.42 -0.18 19.22
CA THR A 51 11.93 0.60 20.36
C THR A 51 12.80 1.80 20.66
N THR A 52 14.12 1.68 20.53
CA THR A 52 15.05 2.80 20.78
C THR A 52 14.94 3.87 19.70
N THR A 53 14.91 3.46 18.43
CA THR A 53 14.89 4.42 17.31
C THR A 53 13.53 5.13 17.19
N ALA A 54 12.42 4.43 17.38
CA ALA A 54 11.07 4.99 17.24
C ALA A 54 10.43 5.47 18.55
N GLN A 55 11.16 5.53 19.68
CA GLN A 55 10.62 5.91 21.00
C GLN A 55 9.83 7.22 21.01
N ASN A 56 10.25 8.19 20.20
CA ASN A 56 9.65 9.52 20.15
C ASN A 56 8.70 9.72 18.95
N LEU A 57 8.48 8.69 18.12
CA LEU A 57 7.68 8.82 16.89
C LEU A 57 6.24 9.27 17.20
N VAL A 58 5.53 8.53 18.07
CA VAL A 58 4.13 8.82 18.41
C VAL A 58 3.98 10.14 19.18
N PRO A 59 4.78 10.44 20.22
CA PRO A 59 4.73 11.74 20.89
C PRO A 59 4.99 12.92 19.95
N THR A 60 5.96 12.80 19.03
CA THR A 60 6.26 13.85 18.06
C THR A 60 5.10 14.03 17.08
N ALA A 61 4.52 12.96 16.56
CA ALA A 61 3.34 13.04 15.68
C ALA A 61 2.16 13.73 16.39
N GLN A 62 1.86 13.38 17.64
CA GLN A 62 0.81 14.03 18.44
C GLN A 62 1.11 15.52 18.75
N ALA A 63 2.38 15.88 18.88
CA ALA A 63 2.78 17.28 19.03
C ALA A 63 2.55 18.07 17.74
N LEU A 64 2.93 17.52 16.59
CA LEU A 64 2.70 18.13 15.27
C LEU A 64 1.21 18.31 14.98
N GLU A 65 0.40 17.28 15.24
CA GLU A 65 -1.05 17.33 15.07
C GLU A 65 -1.68 18.49 15.87
N ARG A 66 -1.26 18.68 17.13
CA ARG A 66 -1.76 19.77 17.98
C ARG A 66 -1.28 21.16 17.53
N GLU A 67 -0.05 21.25 17.06
CA GLU A 67 0.58 22.53 16.69
C GLU A 67 0.07 23.07 15.36
N TYR A 68 -0.06 22.19 14.36
CA TYR A 68 -0.49 22.57 13.02
C TYR A 68 -1.99 22.37 12.79
N GLY A 69 -2.68 21.66 13.69
CA GLY A 69 -4.11 21.39 13.61
C GLY A 69 -4.49 20.45 12.46
N ILE A 70 -3.54 19.66 11.95
CA ILE A 70 -3.75 18.71 10.84
C ILE A 70 -3.73 17.28 11.42
N PRO A 71 -4.80 16.51 11.26
CA PRO A 71 -4.87 15.14 11.80
C PRO A 71 -3.77 14.25 11.22
N ILE A 72 -3.16 13.43 12.08
CA ILE A 72 -2.23 12.36 11.65
C ILE A 72 -2.85 11.02 11.99
N VAL A 73 -3.43 10.37 10.97
CA VAL A 73 -4.28 9.18 11.14
C VAL A 73 -3.46 8.00 11.65
N ASN A 74 -2.32 7.70 11.02
CA ASN A 74 -1.51 6.54 11.38
C ASN A 74 -0.05 6.92 11.69
N LYS A 75 0.54 6.20 12.64
CA LYS A 75 1.97 6.20 12.96
C LYS A 75 2.47 4.80 12.69
N ARG A 76 3.36 4.66 11.71
CA ARG A 76 3.80 3.36 11.19
C ARG A 76 5.31 3.22 11.32
N VAL A 77 5.77 1.97 11.30
CA VAL A 77 7.19 1.65 11.13
C VAL A 77 7.33 0.67 9.97
N SER A 78 8.36 0.88 9.15
CA SER A 78 8.83 -0.12 8.20
C SER A 78 10.27 -0.50 8.54
N VAL A 79 10.62 -1.76 8.31
CA VAL A 79 11.97 -2.26 8.61
C VAL A 79 12.61 -2.92 7.40
N THR A 80 13.93 -3.12 7.48
CA THR A 80 14.67 -3.92 6.50
C THR A 80 13.95 -5.25 6.25
N PRO A 81 13.79 -5.69 4.98
CA PRO A 81 13.15 -6.97 4.68
C PRO A 81 13.72 -8.09 5.54
N ILE A 82 12.88 -8.67 6.41
CA ILE A 82 13.34 -9.60 7.45
C ILE A 82 14.07 -10.81 6.87
N ALA A 83 13.75 -11.24 5.64
CA ALA A 83 14.50 -12.31 4.97
C ALA A 83 16.01 -12.03 4.88
N GLN A 84 16.42 -10.76 4.72
CA GLN A 84 17.83 -10.39 4.58
C GLN A 84 18.61 -10.58 5.88
N ILE A 85 18.02 -10.25 7.02
CA ILE A 85 18.68 -10.43 8.33
C ILE A 85 18.53 -11.87 8.84
N ALA A 86 17.41 -12.51 8.52
CA ALA A 86 17.13 -13.89 8.90
C ALA A 86 18.01 -14.90 8.14
N ALA A 87 18.58 -14.52 7.00
CA ALA A 87 19.54 -15.32 6.26
C ALA A 87 20.78 -15.73 7.10
N ALA A 88 21.10 -14.98 8.17
CA ALA A 88 22.19 -15.31 9.08
C ALA A 88 21.89 -16.49 10.03
N CYS A 89 20.63 -16.89 10.15
CA CYS A 89 20.16 -17.90 11.11
C CYS A 89 19.66 -19.16 10.36
N PRO A 90 19.89 -20.38 10.86
CA PRO A 90 19.44 -21.62 10.21
C PRO A 90 17.98 -22.01 10.54
N ASN A 91 17.29 -21.28 11.42
CA ASN A 91 15.94 -21.63 11.87
C ASN A 91 14.90 -21.63 10.73
N GLU A 92 14.11 -22.69 10.63
CA GLU A 92 13.03 -22.82 9.64
C GLU A 92 11.84 -21.87 9.91
N ASP A 93 11.43 -21.76 11.17
CA ASP A 93 10.35 -20.87 11.59
C ASP A 93 10.89 -19.50 12.03
N LEU A 94 10.44 -18.46 11.33
CA LEU A 94 10.80 -17.06 11.58
C LEU A 94 9.68 -16.26 12.24
N THR A 95 8.57 -16.91 12.62
CA THR A 95 7.45 -16.32 13.38
C THR A 95 7.91 -15.58 14.66
N PRO A 96 8.95 -16.03 15.41
CA PRO A 96 9.46 -15.28 16.55
C PRO A 96 9.91 -13.84 16.24
N LEU A 97 10.41 -13.57 15.02
CA LEU A 97 10.78 -12.22 14.60
C LEU A 97 9.54 -11.34 14.39
N ALA A 98 8.47 -11.89 13.82
CA ALA A 98 7.19 -11.20 13.71
C ALA A 98 6.62 -10.88 15.10
N HIS A 99 6.75 -11.79 16.07
CA HIS A 99 6.38 -11.50 17.46
C HIS A 99 7.23 -10.39 18.09
N ALA A 100 8.54 -10.36 17.83
CA ALA A 100 9.39 -9.28 18.30
C ALA A 100 8.96 -7.91 17.74
N MET A 101 8.66 -7.87 16.44
CA MET A 101 8.11 -6.70 15.73
C MET A 101 6.76 -6.25 16.33
N ASP A 102 5.81 -7.17 16.51
CA ASP A 102 4.48 -6.88 17.07
C ASP A 102 4.56 -6.35 18.50
N ARG A 103 5.45 -6.92 19.33
CA ARG A 103 5.72 -6.41 20.68
C ARG A 103 6.29 -4.99 20.64
N ALA A 104 7.25 -4.71 19.75
CA ALA A 104 7.82 -3.38 19.61
C ALA A 104 6.75 -2.36 19.19
N ALA A 105 5.88 -2.72 18.23
CA ALA A 105 4.76 -1.90 17.81
C ALA A 105 3.79 -1.60 18.96
N LYS A 106 3.48 -2.61 19.79
CA LYS A 106 2.64 -2.48 20.99
C LYS A 106 3.25 -1.55 22.03
N THR A 107 4.54 -1.73 22.35
CA THR A 107 5.27 -0.87 23.30
C THR A 107 5.24 0.59 22.88
N LEU A 108 5.37 0.87 21.58
CA LEU A 108 5.49 2.22 21.05
C LEU A 108 4.14 2.87 20.69
N GLY A 109 3.03 2.12 20.72
CA GLY A 109 1.73 2.61 20.27
C GLY A 109 1.66 2.85 18.75
N ILE A 110 2.43 2.11 17.97
CA ILE A 110 2.42 2.14 16.50
C ILE A 110 1.20 1.36 15.99
N ASP A 111 0.57 1.84 14.93
CA ASP A 111 -0.64 1.21 14.36
C ASP A 111 -0.28 -0.03 13.53
N PHE A 112 0.70 0.08 12.63
CA PHE A 112 1.14 -1.00 11.75
C PHE A 112 2.65 -1.05 11.56
N MET A 113 3.18 -2.26 11.37
CA MET A 113 4.58 -2.53 11.13
C MET A 113 4.80 -3.34 9.85
N GLY A 114 5.44 -2.74 8.86
CA GLY A 114 5.84 -3.38 7.61
C GLY A 114 7.27 -3.89 7.68
N GLY A 115 7.63 -4.81 6.78
CA GLY A 115 9.01 -5.28 6.63
C GLY A 115 9.21 -6.77 6.86
N PHE A 116 8.18 -7.52 7.29
CA PHE A 116 8.22 -8.99 7.30
C PHE A 116 8.14 -9.50 5.85
N SER A 117 9.20 -9.23 5.09
CA SER A 117 9.17 -9.18 3.63
C SER A 117 10.38 -9.87 2.99
N ALA A 118 10.19 -10.33 1.76
CA ALA A 118 11.22 -10.98 0.94
C ALA A 118 11.23 -10.45 -0.50
N LEU A 119 12.40 -10.47 -1.14
CA LEU A 119 12.60 -9.99 -2.51
C LEU A 119 13.08 -11.13 -3.41
N VAL A 120 12.16 -11.79 -4.12
CA VAL A 120 12.41 -13.07 -4.81
C VAL A 120 12.26 -13.03 -6.33
N HIS A 121 12.13 -11.84 -6.91
CA HIS A 121 11.94 -11.60 -8.34
C HIS A 121 13.00 -12.22 -9.29
N LYS A 122 14.21 -12.54 -8.81
CA LYS A 122 15.26 -13.22 -9.61
C LYS A 122 15.47 -14.70 -9.26
N GLY A 123 14.83 -15.18 -8.21
CA GLY A 123 15.02 -16.50 -7.62
C GLY A 123 14.68 -16.47 -6.13
N ILE A 124 14.38 -17.63 -5.55
CA ILE A 124 14.03 -17.77 -4.13
C ILE A 124 15.27 -18.32 -3.40
N GLY A 125 15.88 -17.51 -2.53
CA GLY A 125 16.95 -17.97 -1.64
C GLY A 125 16.41 -18.82 -0.49
N ASP A 126 17.31 -19.45 0.26
CA ASP A 126 16.95 -20.29 1.41
C ASP A 126 16.22 -19.48 2.51
N GLY A 127 16.82 -18.37 2.94
CA GLY A 127 16.23 -17.47 3.93
C GLY A 127 14.90 -16.86 3.46
N ASP A 128 14.78 -16.54 2.17
CA ASP A 128 13.53 -16.04 1.59
C ASP A 128 12.43 -17.10 1.67
N ARG A 129 12.74 -18.36 1.36
CA ARG A 129 11.78 -19.46 1.41
C ARG A 129 11.28 -19.70 2.84
N ARG A 130 12.19 -19.68 3.82
CA ARG A 130 11.84 -19.80 5.24
C ARG A 130 10.94 -18.66 5.72
N LEU A 131 11.23 -17.43 5.30
CA LEU A 131 10.37 -16.28 5.59
C LEU A 131 8.99 -16.46 4.96
N ILE A 132 8.91 -16.74 3.66
CA ILE A 132 7.64 -16.89 2.93
C ILE A 132 6.77 -17.98 3.56
N ASN A 133 7.38 -19.10 3.98
CA ASN A 133 6.67 -20.18 4.67
C ASN A 133 6.17 -19.79 6.06
N SER A 134 6.84 -18.86 6.74
CA SER A 134 6.44 -18.36 8.06
C SER A 134 5.33 -17.31 8.00
N ILE A 135 5.08 -16.68 6.83
CA ILE A 135 4.10 -15.60 6.67
C ILE A 135 2.70 -15.96 7.21
N PRO A 136 2.07 -17.09 6.84
CA PRO A 136 0.70 -17.38 7.26
C PRO A 136 0.56 -17.44 8.78
N GLN A 137 1.49 -18.13 9.45
CA GLN A 137 1.50 -18.26 10.90
C GLN A 137 1.80 -16.92 11.59
N ALA A 138 2.79 -16.18 11.10
CA ALA A 138 3.16 -14.87 11.62
C ALA A 138 1.99 -13.88 11.54
N LEU A 139 1.26 -13.84 10.43
CA LEU A 139 0.11 -12.94 10.27
C LEU A 139 -1.10 -13.37 11.09
N ALA A 140 -1.25 -14.67 11.39
CA ALA A 140 -2.31 -15.17 12.25
C ALA A 140 -2.07 -14.89 13.75
N THR A 141 -0.82 -14.87 14.20
CA THR A 141 -0.47 -14.72 15.63
C THR A 141 0.04 -13.33 16.01
N THR A 142 0.04 -12.39 15.07
CA THR A 142 0.37 -10.97 15.31
C THR A 142 -0.79 -10.08 14.92
N GLU A 143 -0.85 -8.90 15.52
CA GLU A 143 -1.96 -7.97 15.30
C GLU A 143 -1.55 -6.90 14.27
N ARG A 144 -0.35 -6.33 14.43
CA ARG A 144 0.08 -5.11 13.72
C ARG A 144 1.11 -5.35 12.62
N VAL A 145 1.67 -6.56 12.54
CA VAL A 145 2.68 -6.89 11.53
C VAL A 145 2.00 -7.16 10.19
N CYS A 146 2.56 -6.53 9.17
CA CYS A 146 2.22 -6.69 7.76
C CYS A 146 3.39 -7.32 7.01
N SER A 147 3.08 -8.02 5.93
CA SER A 147 4.04 -8.77 5.14
C SER A 147 3.90 -8.44 3.66
N SER A 148 5.03 -8.42 2.96
CA SER A 148 5.07 -8.18 1.52
C SER A 148 6.14 -8.99 0.82
N VAL A 149 5.86 -9.44 -0.41
CA VAL A 149 6.83 -10.23 -1.19
C VAL A 149 6.93 -9.69 -2.61
N ASN A 150 8.12 -9.26 -3.02
CA ASN A 150 8.37 -8.84 -4.40
C ASN A 150 8.75 -10.03 -5.28
N VAL A 151 7.86 -10.40 -6.20
CA VAL A 151 8.01 -11.57 -7.08
C VAL A 151 8.39 -11.22 -8.52
N ALA A 152 8.37 -9.94 -8.87
CA ALA A 152 8.65 -9.49 -10.23
C ALA A 152 9.39 -8.14 -10.27
N SER A 153 10.13 -7.90 -11.36
CA SER A 153 10.64 -6.56 -11.68
C SER A 153 10.88 -6.40 -13.18
N LEU A 154 10.90 -5.16 -13.69
CA LEU A 154 11.19 -4.87 -15.10
C LEU A 154 12.50 -5.55 -15.54
N ARG A 155 13.54 -5.45 -14.70
CA ARG A 155 14.87 -5.99 -15.00
C ARG A 155 14.95 -7.50 -14.87
N ALA A 156 14.02 -8.13 -14.16
CA ALA A 156 14.04 -9.56 -13.93
C ALA A 156 12.96 -10.33 -14.70
N GLY A 157 11.86 -9.70 -15.10
CA GLY A 157 10.64 -10.40 -15.43
C GLY A 157 9.90 -10.87 -14.18
N ILE A 158 9.19 -12.00 -14.27
CA ILE A 158 8.30 -12.51 -13.20
C ILE A 158 8.80 -13.89 -12.76
N ASN A 159 8.99 -14.07 -11.46
CA ASN A 159 9.28 -15.38 -10.89
C ASN A 159 7.96 -16.16 -10.68
N MET A 160 7.62 -17.05 -11.61
CA MET A 160 6.37 -17.80 -11.59
C MET A 160 6.34 -18.84 -10.46
N ASP A 161 7.49 -19.36 -10.05
CA ASP A 161 7.57 -20.24 -8.88
C ASP A 161 7.16 -19.50 -7.60
N ALA A 162 7.59 -18.24 -7.47
CA ALA A 162 7.20 -17.39 -6.35
C ALA A 162 5.73 -16.96 -6.42
N VAL A 163 5.19 -16.71 -7.62
CA VAL A 163 3.76 -16.38 -7.81
C VAL A 163 2.87 -17.51 -7.29
N LEU A 164 3.12 -18.76 -7.71
CA LEU A 164 2.34 -19.90 -7.22
C LEU A 164 2.49 -20.11 -5.72
N LEU A 165 3.72 -19.99 -5.20
CA LEU A 165 3.98 -20.09 -3.77
C LEU A 165 3.20 -19.03 -2.98
N MET A 166 3.20 -17.78 -3.44
CA MET A 166 2.45 -16.70 -2.77
C MET A 166 0.94 -16.91 -2.83
N ALA A 167 0.40 -17.41 -3.94
CA ALA A 167 -1.03 -17.76 -4.02
C ALA A 167 -1.41 -18.81 -2.96
N GLN A 168 -0.57 -19.82 -2.73
CA GLN A 168 -0.76 -20.81 -1.67
C GLN A 168 -0.71 -20.16 -0.28
N LYS A 169 0.26 -19.28 -0.03
CA LYS A 169 0.42 -18.60 1.26
C LYS A 169 -0.71 -17.63 1.58
N ILE A 170 -1.29 -16.97 0.58
CA ILE A 170 -2.50 -16.15 0.74
C ILE A 170 -3.68 -17.02 1.23
N VAL A 171 -3.91 -18.17 0.61
CA VAL A 171 -4.97 -19.11 1.03
C VAL A 171 -4.71 -19.67 2.44
N GLU A 172 -3.46 -20.03 2.76
CA GLU A 172 -3.08 -20.47 4.10
C GLU A 172 -3.34 -19.38 5.15
N ALA A 173 -2.94 -18.12 4.87
CA ALA A 173 -3.14 -17.00 5.79
C ALA A 173 -4.64 -16.71 6.03
N ALA A 174 -5.46 -16.79 4.99
CA ALA A 174 -6.92 -16.66 5.11
C ALA A 174 -7.52 -17.78 5.98
N LYS A 175 -7.11 -19.04 5.75
CA LYS A 175 -7.59 -20.21 6.52
C LYS A 175 -7.20 -20.17 7.99
N LEU A 176 -6.04 -19.62 8.33
CA LEU A 176 -5.59 -19.51 9.72
C LEU A 176 -6.29 -18.39 10.50
N THR A 177 -7.05 -17.52 9.81
CA THR A 177 -7.68 -16.34 10.41
C THR A 177 -9.17 -16.26 10.11
N THR A 178 -9.83 -17.39 9.84
CA THR A 178 -11.26 -17.45 9.53
C THR A 178 -12.14 -16.91 10.66
N ASP A 179 -11.69 -17.08 11.90
CA ASP A 179 -12.34 -16.58 13.11
C ASP A 179 -12.39 -15.04 13.19
N ILE A 180 -11.48 -14.37 12.48
CA ILE A 180 -11.41 -12.91 12.33
C ILE A 180 -11.59 -12.51 10.87
N GLN A 181 -12.49 -13.19 10.14
CA GLN A 181 -12.87 -12.86 8.76
C GLN A 181 -11.71 -12.86 7.75
N CYS A 182 -10.79 -13.82 7.87
CA CYS A 182 -9.64 -14.00 6.96
C CYS A 182 -8.65 -12.82 6.98
N TYR A 183 -8.62 -12.04 8.07
CA TYR A 183 -7.81 -10.82 8.22
C TYR A 183 -6.31 -11.02 7.96
N GLY A 184 -5.78 -12.22 8.16
CA GLY A 184 -4.38 -12.54 7.83
C GLY A 184 -4.04 -12.22 6.38
N ALA A 185 -4.94 -12.50 5.44
CA ALA A 185 -4.75 -12.19 4.02
C ALA A 185 -4.80 -10.67 3.73
N ALA A 186 -5.55 -9.89 4.51
CA ALA A 186 -5.59 -8.43 4.39
C ALA A 186 -4.26 -7.74 4.78
N LYS A 187 -3.39 -8.46 5.50
CA LYS A 187 -2.05 -7.99 5.90
C LYS A 187 -0.92 -8.50 5.00
N LEU A 188 -1.26 -9.19 3.90
CA LEU A 188 -0.30 -9.75 2.95
C LEU A 188 -0.46 -9.12 1.57
N VAL A 189 0.64 -8.70 0.97
CA VAL A 189 0.66 -8.13 -0.38
C VAL A 189 1.79 -8.70 -1.23
N VAL A 190 1.51 -8.96 -2.51
CA VAL A 190 2.49 -9.45 -3.49
C VAL A 190 2.81 -8.32 -4.47
N PHE A 191 4.09 -8.06 -4.72
CA PHE A 191 4.54 -6.93 -5.55
C PHE A 191 5.26 -7.34 -6.83
N SER A 192 5.14 -6.44 -7.82
CA SER A 192 6.13 -6.24 -8.88
C SER A 192 6.75 -4.85 -8.75
N ASN A 193 8.03 -4.72 -9.13
CA ASN A 193 8.75 -3.44 -9.10
C ASN A 193 8.61 -2.72 -7.75
N MET A 194 8.67 -3.49 -6.65
CA MET A 194 8.55 -2.94 -5.31
C MET A 194 9.57 -1.82 -5.09
N VAL A 195 9.08 -0.69 -4.59
CA VAL A 195 9.88 0.47 -4.19
C VAL A 195 10.42 0.28 -2.78
N GLU A 196 11.60 0.86 -2.52
CA GLU A 196 12.40 0.61 -1.31
C GLU A 196 12.04 1.54 -0.12
N ASP A 197 11.25 2.58 -0.35
CA ASP A 197 11.00 3.71 0.55
C ASP A 197 9.49 4.01 0.76
N SER A 198 8.61 3.07 0.37
CA SER A 198 7.16 3.35 0.38
C SER A 198 6.52 3.28 1.78
N PRO A 199 5.69 4.27 2.14
CA PRO A 199 4.86 4.23 3.34
C PRO A 199 3.56 3.43 3.18
N PHE A 200 3.32 2.82 2.01
CA PHE A 200 2.12 2.02 1.70
C PHE A 200 2.06 0.76 2.56
N MET A 201 0.99 0.57 3.33
CA MET A 201 0.79 -0.62 4.17
C MET A 201 -0.31 -1.48 3.52
N ALA A 202 -0.20 -2.82 3.44
CA ALA A 202 0.74 -3.76 4.07
C ALA A 202 2.17 -3.81 3.49
N GLY A 203 2.46 -3.03 2.44
CA GLY A 203 3.65 -3.20 1.62
C GLY A 203 4.97 -2.64 2.15
N ALA A 204 4.95 -1.80 3.17
CA ALA A 204 6.07 -0.93 3.52
C ALA A 204 7.31 -1.72 3.93
N VAL A 205 8.47 -1.32 3.40
CA VAL A 205 9.79 -1.84 3.79
C VAL A 205 10.75 -0.66 3.96
N HIS A 206 11.88 -0.92 4.62
CA HIS A 206 13.01 0.00 4.65
C HIS A 206 14.13 -0.57 3.79
N GLY A 207 14.32 -0.01 2.60
CA GLY A 207 15.26 -0.51 1.61
C GLY A 207 16.72 -0.50 2.07
N THR A 208 17.55 -1.30 1.40
CA THR A 208 18.98 -1.41 1.74
C THR A 208 19.79 -0.17 1.38
N GLY A 209 19.29 0.65 0.44
CA GLY A 209 19.93 1.90 0.04
C GLY A 209 19.63 3.09 0.96
N GLU A 210 18.69 2.95 1.88
CA GLU A 210 18.23 4.02 2.77
C GLU A 210 19.20 4.26 3.95
N ALA A 211 19.07 5.43 4.57
CA ALA A 211 19.81 5.76 5.78
C ALA A 211 19.43 4.84 6.96
N ASP A 212 20.10 5.02 8.10
CA ASP A 212 19.88 4.18 9.28
C ASP A 212 18.45 4.31 9.85
N ALA A 213 17.87 5.51 9.75
CA ALA A 213 16.46 5.79 9.99
C ALA A 213 15.99 6.96 9.12
N VAL A 214 14.75 6.87 8.61
CA VAL A 214 14.17 7.85 7.67
C VAL A 214 12.70 8.08 8.01
N ILE A 215 12.20 9.30 7.79
CA ILE A 215 10.76 9.62 7.88
C ILE A 215 10.16 9.78 6.48
N ASN A 216 9.18 8.94 6.19
CA ASN A 216 8.32 9.02 5.01
C ASN A 216 6.92 9.46 5.45
N VAL A 217 6.28 10.35 4.68
CA VAL A 217 4.94 10.85 4.99
C VAL A 217 4.00 10.54 3.83
N GLY A 218 2.83 9.99 4.14
CA GLY A 218 1.73 9.85 3.19
C GLY A 218 0.64 10.86 3.52
N VAL A 219 0.20 11.62 2.52
CA VAL A 219 -0.89 12.59 2.66
C VAL A 219 -2.17 12.00 2.11
N SER A 220 -3.32 12.33 2.71
CA SER A 220 -4.63 12.06 2.11
C SER A 220 -5.32 13.37 1.71
N GLY A 221 -6.19 13.31 0.72
CA GLY A 221 -7.03 14.43 0.31
C GLY A 221 -8.06 14.18 -0.79
N PRO A 222 -8.67 12.98 -0.95
CA PRO A 222 -9.80 12.82 -1.86
C PRO A 222 -10.95 13.80 -1.61
N GLY A 223 -11.34 14.06 -0.36
CA GLY A 223 -12.39 15.04 -0.04
C GLY A 223 -12.09 16.47 -0.52
N VAL A 224 -10.85 16.93 -0.32
CA VAL A 224 -10.33 18.20 -0.85
C VAL A 224 -10.40 18.24 -2.38
N MET A 225 -10.00 17.14 -3.04
CA MET A 225 -10.01 17.04 -4.49
C MET A 225 -11.44 17.08 -5.06
N ALA A 226 -12.37 16.36 -4.45
CA ALA A 226 -13.78 16.34 -4.83
C ALA A 226 -14.39 17.75 -4.71
N SER A 227 -14.24 18.41 -3.56
CA SER A 227 -14.70 19.78 -3.33
C SER A 227 -14.14 20.77 -4.36
N ALA A 228 -12.83 20.66 -4.65
CA ALA A 228 -12.19 21.53 -5.63
C ALA A 228 -12.74 21.35 -7.05
N LEU A 229 -13.11 20.14 -7.44
CA LEU A 229 -13.71 19.84 -8.74
C LEU A 229 -15.19 20.21 -8.83
N GLU A 230 -15.96 20.05 -7.75
CA GLU A 230 -17.38 20.43 -7.70
C GLU A 230 -17.58 21.95 -7.90
N SER A 231 -16.57 22.75 -7.59
CA SER A 231 -16.59 24.20 -7.86
C SER A 231 -16.46 24.58 -9.34
N LEU A 232 -16.08 23.63 -10.21
CA LEU A 232 -16.01 23.87 -11.65
C LEU A 232 -17.41 23.82 -12.29
N PRO A 233 -17.71 24.68 -13.27
CA PRO A 233 -18.96 24.57 -14.00
C PRO A 233 -19.00 23.25 -14.79
N THR A 234 -20.19 22.67 -15.00
CA THR A 234 -20.35 21.44 -15.80
C THR A 234 -19.92 21.61 -17.27
N SER A 235 -19.79 22.85 -17.74
CA SER A 235 -19.25 23.19 -19.07
C SER A 235 -17.72 23.28 -19.12
N ALA A 236 -17.02 23.08 -17.99
CA ALA A 236 -15.56 23.09 -17.95
C ALA A 236 -15.00 22.00 -18.86
N ASN A 237 -13.94 22.33 -19.60
CA ASN A 237 -13.29 21.35 -20.46
C ASN A 237 -12.28 20.52 -19.66
N MET A 238 -11.76 19.44 -20.26
CA MET A 238 -10.85 18.53 -19.57
C MET A 238 -9.51 19.17 -19.16
N MET A 239 -9.06 20.24 -19.85
CA MET A 239 -7.87 20.99 -19.43
C MET A 239 -8.12 21.77 -18.15
N ASP A 240 -9.30 22.39 -18.01
CA ASP A 240 -9.68 23.11 -16.78
C ASP A 240 -9.75 22.14 -15.58
N VAL A 241 -10.30 20.94 -15.81
CA VAL A 241 -10.34 19.86 -14.80
C VAL A 241 -8.92 19.42 -14.40
N ALA A 242 -8.05 19.15 -15.38
CA ALA A 242 -6.67 18.72 -15.10
C ALA A 242 -5.86 19.80 -14.38
N GLU A 243 -6.00 21.07 -14.77
CA GLU A 243 -5.34 22.19 -14.10
C GLU A 243 -5.82 22.36 -12.66
N ARG A 244 -7.13 22.19 -12.42
CA ARG A 244 -7.67 22.22 -11.06
C ARG A 244 -7.12 21.10 -10.21
N ILE A 245 -7.05 19.87 -10.73
CA ILE A 245 -6.46 18.72 -10.01
C ILE A 245 -5.00 19.01 -9.65
N LYS A 246 -4.23 19.52 -10.60
CA LYS A 246 -2.81 19.85 -10.40
C LYS A 246 -2.61 20.89 -9.30
N GLN A 247 -3.41 21.97 -9.31
CA GLN A 247 -3.36 23.02 -8.29
C GLN A 247 -3.72 22.47 -6.90
N THR A 248 -4.76 21.66 -6.81
CA THR A 248 -5.19 21.05 -5.54
C THR A 248 -4.14 20.06 -5.02
N ALA A 249 -3.61 19.19 -5.89
CA ALA A 249 -2.56 18.25 -5.54
C ALA A 249 -1.30 18.96 -5.04
N PHE A 250 -0.89 20.07 -5.67
CA PHE A 250 0.20 20.90 -5.17
C PHE A 250 -0.03 21.35 -3.73
N LYS A 251 -1.21 21.90 -3.41
CA LYS A 251 -1.54 22.38 -2.06
C LYS A 251 -1.50 21.26 -1.02
N ILE A 252 -2.15 20.13 -1.31
CA ILE A 252 -2.14 18.93 -0.44
C ILE A 252 -0.69 18.50 -0.16
N THR A 253 0.13 18.43 -1.20
CA THR A 253 1.52 17.99 -1.10
C THR A 253 2.39 18.94 -0.29
N ARG A 254 2.18 20.25 -0.43
CA ARG A 254 2.92 21.26 0.35
C ARG A 254 2.73 21.07 1.85
N THR A 255 1.53 20.70 2.26
CA THR A 255 1.22 20.35 3.65
C THR A 255 1.99 19.10 4.09
N GLY A 256 2.01 18.05 3.28
CA GLY A 256 2.80 16.84 3.54
C GLY A 256 4.30 17.09 3.68
N GLU A 257 4.86 17.91 2.79
CA GLU A 257 6.28 18.30 2.81
C GLU A 257 6.64 19.08 4.08
N LEU A 258 5.75 19.97 4.54
CA LEU A 258 5.91 20.66 5.82
C LEU A 258 5.98 19.65 6.96
N MET A 259 5.00 18.75 7.07
CA MET A 259 4.95 17.74 8.13
C MET A 259 6.16 16.81 8.11
N SER A 260 6.58 16.38 6.92
CA SER A 260 7.74 15.52 6.71
C SER A 260 9.02 16.18 7.24
N ARG A 261 9.26 17.45 6.89
CA ARG A 261 10.44 18.19 7.35
C ARG A 261 10.45 18.38 8.86
N GLU A 262 9.33 18.79 9.45
CA GLU A 262 9.23 19.05 10.88
C GLU A 262 9.35 17.76 11.70
N ALA A 263 8.75 16.66 11.24
CA ALA A 263 8.89 15.35 11.86
C ALA A 263 10.34 14.85 11.83
N ALA A 264 10.99 14.90 10.67
CA ALA A 264 12.39 14.49 10.50
C ALA A 264 13.32 15.31 11.40
N GLN A 265 13.15 16.64 11.43
CA GLN A 265 13.95 17.54 12.26
C GLN A 265 13.79 17.26 13.76
N ARG A 266 12.55 17.09 14.24
CA ARG A 266 12.28 16.83 15.68
C ARG A 266 12.75 15.46 16.13
N LEU A 267 12.72 14.47 15.24
CA LEU A 267 13.19 13.11 15.51
C LEU A 267 14.70 12.95 15.30
N GLY A 268 15.36 13.93 14.67
CA GLY A 268 16.80 13.90 14.41
C GLY A 268 17.20 12.83 13.39
N VAL A 269 16.33 12.56 12.41
CA VAL A 269 16.52 11.54 11.37
C VAL A 269 16.37 12.16 9.98
N GLU A 270 16.77 11.43 8.95
CA GLU A 270 16.71 11.92 7.57
C GLU A 270 15.27 12.04 7.08
N LYS A 271 15.01 13.07 6.27
CA LYS A 271 13.75 13.23 5.55
C LYS A 271 13.77 12.34 4.32
N GLY A 272 12.84 11.41 4.24
CA GLY A 272 12.64 10.57 3.06
C GLY A 272 11.67 11.23 2.09
N ILE A 273 10.69 10.45 1.66
CA ILE A 273 9.75 10.85 0.63
C ILE A 273 8.41 11.34 1.17
N VAL A 274 7.72 12.10 0.32
CA VAL A 274 6.30 12.42 0.48
C VAL A 274 5.52 11.64 -0.57
N ASP A 275 4.64 10.76 -0.11
CA ASP A 275 3.74 9.99 -0.94
C ASP A 275 2.46 10.79 -1.20
N LEU A 276 2.18 11.06 -2.48
CA LEU A 276 1.14 11.96 -2.98
C LEU A 276 -0.25 11.34 -3.09
N SER A 277 -0.45 10.21 -2.45
CA SER A 277 -1.53 9.32 -2.84
C SER A 277 -2.89 9.80 -2.37
N LEU A 278 -3.86 9.86 -3.30
CA LEU A 278 -5.26 10.04 -2.93
C LEU A 278 -5.76 8.72 -2.36
N ALA A 279 -5.61 8.56 -1.05
CA ALA A 279 -5.98 7.37 -0.30
C ALA A 279 -7.35 7.58 0.37
N PRO A 280 -8.42 6.93 -0.13
CA PRO A 280 -9.76 7.09 0.45
C PRO A 280 -9.85 6.50 1.84
N THR A 281 -10.92 6.87 2.54
CA THR A 281 -11.33 6.24 3.79
C THR A 281 -12.80 5.84 3.70
N PRO A 282 -13.27 4.96 4.60
CA PRO A 282 -14.69 4.62 4.66
C PRO A 282 -15.61 5.82 5.01
N ALA A 283 -15.04 6.99 5.31
CA ALA A 283 -15.79 8.19 5.62
C ALA A 283 -16.51 8.76 4.38
N VAL A 284 -17.74 9.24 4.60
CA VAL A 284 -18.55 9.82 3.53
C VAL A 284 -17.87 11.09 2.99
N GLY A 285 -17.67 11.14 1.67
CA GLY A 285 -17.05 12.28 0.99
C GLY A 285 -15.56 12.12 0.72
N ASP A 286 -14.90 11.13 1.31
CA ASP A 286 -13.49 10.85 1.11
C ASP A 286 -13.27 9.64 0.17
N SER A 287 -13.64 9.84 -1.12
CA SER A 287 -13.75 8.77 -2.11
C SER A 287 -13.12 9.16 -3.44
N VAL A 288 -12.26 8.28 -3.96
CA VAL A 288 -11.70 8.37 -5.31
C VAL A 288 -12.76 8.04 -6.35
N ALA A 289 -13.65 7.06 -6.07
CA ALA A 289 -14.79 6.77 -6.95
C ALA A 289 -15.66 8.02 -7.19
N ARG A 290 -15.96 8.78 -6.13
CA ARG A 290 -16.70 10.05 -6.26
C ARG A 290 -15.96 11.07 -7.12
N ILE A 291 -14.63 11.18 -7.02
CA ILE A 291 -13.84 12.08 -7.87
C ILE A 291 -14.00 11.70 -9.35
N LEU A 292 -13.95 10.41 -9.67
CA LEU A 292 -14.14 9.92 -11.04
C LEU A 292 -15.54 10.26 -11.57
N GLU A 293 -16.54 10.19 -10.71
CA GLU A 293 -17.92 10.55 -11.04
C GLU A 293 -18.08 12.06 -11.25
N ILE A 294 -17.46 12.90 -10.42
CA ILE A 294 -17.44 14.36 -10.58
C ILE A 294 -16.75 14.77 -11.89
N ILE A 295 -15.68 14.06 -12.30
CA ILE A 295 -15.02 14.29 -13.60
C ILE A 295 -16.00 14.04 -14.77
N GLY A 296 -17.06 13.24 -14.55
CA GLY A 296 -18.13 13.02 -15.52
C GLY A 296 -18.36 11.55 -15.87
N VAL A 297 -17.76 10.61 -15.14
CA VAL A 297 -18.12 9.18 -15.26
C VAL A 297 -19.50 8.97 -14.63
N GLY A 298 -20.39 8.21 -15.26
CA GLY A 298 -21.73 7.98 -14.69
C GLY A 298 -21.69 7.20 -13.37
N THR A 299 -20.98 6.07 -13.36
CA THR A 299 -20.73 5.25 -12.16
C THR A 299 -19.33 4.65 -12.26
N THR A 300 -18.59 4.66 -11.15
CA THR A 300 -17.26 4.04 -11.11
C THR A 300 -17.31 2.57 -11.54
N GLY A 301 -16.41 2.18 -12.44
CA GLY A 301 -16.42 0.87 -13.11
C GLY A 301 -17.03 0.89 -14.52
N GLY A 302 -17.81 1.93 -14.86
CA GLY A 302 -18.36 2.10 -16.19
C GLY A 302 -17.34 2.40 -17.30
N PRO A 303 -17.80 2.46 -18.57
CA PRO A 303 -17.00 2.99 -19.67
C PRO A 303 -16.53 4.42 -19.37
N GLY A 304 -15.24 4.69 -19.58
CA GLY A 304 -14.62 5.99 -19.27
C GLY A 304 -13.88 6.06 -17.93
N THR A 305 -14.18 5.20 -16.95
CA THR A 305 -13.51 5.21 -15.62
C THR A 305 -11.99 5.14 -15.73
N THR A 306 -11.45 4.25 -16.56
CA THR A 306 -10.00 4.11 -16.78
C THR A 306 -9.38 5.37 -17.36
N CYS A 307 -10.09 6.08 -18.27
CA CYS A 307 -9.61 7.33 -18.86
C CYS A 307 -9.59 8.45 -17.82
N ALA A 308 -10.66 8.61 -17.04
CA ALA A 308 -10.75 9.59 -15.97
C ALA A 308 -9.66 9.35 -14.91
N LEU A 309 -9.43 8.09 -14.52
CA LEU A 309 -8.40 7.71 -13.55
C LEU A 309 -6.99 8.00 -14.07
N ALA A 310 -6.72 7.75 -15.36
CA ALA A 310 -5.44 8.06 -15.98
C ALA A 310 -5.14 9.57 -15.93
N MET A 311 -6.13 10.40 -16.29
CA MET A 311 -6.02 11.86 -16.22
C MET A 311 -5.80 12.33 -14.77
N LEU A 312 -6.60 11.82 -13.83
CA LEU A 312 -6.47 12.13 -12.41
C LEU A 312 -5.07 11.82 -11.89
N ASN A 313 -4.57 10.60 -12.16
CA ASN A 313 -3.26 10.16 -11.67
C ASN A 313 -2.12 11.02 -12.24
N ASP A 314 -2.15 11.31 -13.55
CA ASP A 314 -1.16 12.15 -14.21
C ASP A 314 -1.17 13.59 -13.67
N ALA A 315 -2.35 14.19 -13.52
CA ALA A 315 -2.47 15.55 -12.99
C ALA A 315 -2.05 15.65 -11.50
N VAL A 316 -2.39 14.65 -10.67
CA VAL A 316 -1.94 14.57 -9.27
C VAL A 316 -0.42 14.49 -9.19
N LYS A 317 0.20 13.60 -9.99
CA LYS A 317 1.67 13.48 -10.04
C LYS A 317 2.32 14.79 -10.44
N LYS A 318 1.82 15.45 -11.49
CA LYS A 318 2.32 16.76 -11.94
C LYS A 318 2.20 17.85 -10.87
N GLY A 319 1.13 17.86 -10.10
CA GLY A 319 0.94 18.82 -9.01
C GLY A 319 1.89 18.56 -7.85
N GLY A 320 2.04 17.30 -7.45
CA GLY A 320 2.88 16.94 -6.31
C GLY A 320 4.38 17.11 -6.56
N VAL A 321 4.89 16.76 -7.75
CA VAL A 321 6.32 16.99 -8.08
C VAL A 321 6.71 18.47 -8.12
N MET A 322 5.74 19.37 -8.25
CA MET A 322 5.98 20.81 -8.15
C MET A 322 6.13 21.26 -6.68
N ALA A 323 5.58 20.52 -5.72
CA ALA A 323 5.54 20.88 -4.31
C ALA A 323 6.72 20.34 -3.48
N SER A 324 7.29 19.19 -3.87
CA SER A 324 8.41 18.54 -3.18
C SER A 324 9.43 17.98 -4.18
N SER A 325 10.72 18.08 -3.83
CA SER A 325 11.82 17.45 -4.58
C SER A 325 12.01 15.97 -4.26
N SER A 326 11.35 15.46 -3.22
CA SER A 326 11.46 14.07 -2.73
C SER A 326 10.10 13.38 -2.79
N VAL A 327 9.48 13.40 -3.98
CA VAL A 327 8.27 12.63 -4.24
C VAL A 327 8.65 11.20 -4.56
N GLY A 328 8.04 10.24 -3.86
CA GLY A 328 8.36 8.81 -3.99
C GLY A 328 7.21 7.90 -3.55
N GLY A 329 7.52 6.65 -3.21
CA GLY A 329 6.50 5.66 -2.88
C GLY A 329 5.62 5.28 -4.07
N LEU A 330 4.35 4.94 -3.81
CA LEU A 330 3.43 4.55 -4.89
C LEU A 330 2.84 5.79 -5.60
N SER A 331 2.66 6.91 -4.88
CA SER A 331 2.24 8.23 -5.38
C SER A 331 1.19 8.18 -6.52
N GLY A 332 -0.08 8.33 -6.17
CA GLY A 332 -1.16 8.44 -7.16
C GLY A 332 -2.55 8.19 -6.60
N ALA A 333 -3.53 8.01 -7.49
CA ALA A 333 -4.86 7.60 -7.05
C ALA A 333 -4.85 6.14 -6.62
N PHE A 334 -5.33 5.87 -5.39
CA PHE A 334 -5.45 4.52 -4.83
C PHE A 334 -6.87 3.99 -5.09
N ILE A 335 -6.97 2.68 -5.33
CA ILE A 335 -8.25 2.01 -5.58
C ILE A 335 -8.53 0.82 -4.64
N PRO A 336 -8.38 0.98 -3.30
CA PRO A 336 -8.67 -0.08 -2.34
C PRO A 336 -10.19 -0.28 -2.27
N VAL A 337 -10.66 -1.42 -2.78
CA VAL A 337 -12.11 -1.66 -2.91
C VAL A 337 -12.81 -1.58 -1.56
N SER A 338 -12.21 -2.11 -0.50
CA SER A 338 -12.83 -2.15 0.82
C SER A 338 -12.73 -0.85 1.63
N GLU A 339 -11.90 0.11 1.20
CA GLU A 339 -11.66 1.36 1.94
C GLU A 339 -12.41 2.54 1.31
N ASP A 340 -12.89 2.43 0.06
CA ASP A 340 -13.61 3.49 -0.64
C ASP A 340 -15.11 3.17 -0.76
N ALA A 341 -15.96 3.93 -0.07
CA ALA A 341 -17.41 3.73 -0.06
C ALA A 341 -18.05 3.70 -1.47
N GLY A 342 -17.54 4.49 -2.41
CA GLY A 342 -18.04 4.48 -3.79
C GLY A 342 -17.58 3.23 -4.57
N MET A 343 -16.39 2.70 -4.28
CA MET A 343 -15.93 1.44 -4.88
C MET A 343 -16.66 0.23 -4.30
N ILE A 344 -16.95 0.22 -2.99
CA ILE A 344 -17.79 -0.79 -2.35
C ILE A 344 -19.15 -0.84 -3.05
N ALA A 345 -19.84 0.29 -3.16
CA ALA A 345 -21.15 0.37 -3.82
C ALA A 345 -21.08 -0.05 -5.31
N ALA A 346 -20.01 0.33 -6.02
CA ALA A 346 -19.81 -0.07 -7.40
C ALA A 346 -19.56 -1.58 -7.56
N ALA A 347 -18.85 -2.20 -6.61
CA ALA A 347 -18.62 -3.64 -6.57
C ALA A 347 -19.91 -4.41 -6.22
N GLU A 348 -20.66 -3.96 -5.21
CA GLU A 348 -21.96 -4.56 -4.82
C GLU A 348 -23.00 -4.48 -5.94
N SER A 349 -23.02 -3.39 -6.70
CA SER A 349 -23.90 -3.25 -7.86
C SER A 349 -23.48 -4.09 -9.09
N GLY A 350 -22.28 -4.68 -9.06
CA GLY A 350 -21.69 -5.40 -10.19
C GLY A 350 -21.15 -4.50 -11.31
N THR A 351 -21.15 -3.17 -11.13
CA THR A 351 -20.60 -2.22 -12.11
C THR A 351 -19.07 -2.28 -12.15
N LEU A 352 -18.45 -2.50 -11.00
CA LEU A 352 -17.01 -2.65 -10.85
C LEU A 352 -16.65 -4.15 -10.78
N SER A 353 -16.14 -4.70 -11.89
CA SER A 353 -15.64 -6.09 -11.94
C SER A 353 -14.14 -6.16 -11.63
N LEU A 354 -13.65 -7.36 -11.36
CA LEU A 354 -12.21 -7.60 -11.13
C LEU A 354 -11.37 -7.24 -12.36
N GLU A 355 -11.84 -7.60 -13.56
CA GLU A 355 -11.16 -7.27 -14.83
C GLU A 355 -11.19 -5.77 -15.11
N LYS A 356 -12.24 -5.08 -14.65
CA LYS A 356 -12.29 -3.62 -14.74
C LYS A 356 -11.29 -2.97 -13.79
N LEU A 357 -11.13 -3.51 -12.58
CA LEU A 357 -10.09 -3.09 -11.64
C LEU A 357 -8.71 -3.33 -12.25
N GLU A 358 -8.45 -4.50 -12.85
CA GLU A 358 -7.22 -4.81 -13.59
C GLU A 358 -6.97 -3.82 -14.74
N ALA A 359 -7.99 -3.46 -15.52
CA ALA A 359 -7.85 -2.42 -16.54
C ALA A 359 -7.55 -1.04 -15.94
N MET A 360 -8.11 -0.73 -14.77
CA MET A 360 -7.79 0.50 -14.02
C MET A 360 -6.38 0.44 -13.44
N THR A 361 -5.88 -0.75 -13.08
CA THR A 361 -4.53 -0.88 -12.54
C THR A 361 -3.51 -0.40 -13.55
N CYS A 362 -3.67 -0.69 -14.85
CA CYS A 362 -2.78 -0.23 -15.92
C CYS A 362 -2.40 1.26 -15.86
N VAL A 363 -3.27 2.11 -15.31
CA VAL A 363 -3.07 3.57 -15.20
C VAL A 363 -2.99 4.09 -13.76
N CYS A 364 -3.28 3.23 -12.76
CA CYS A 364 -3.16 3.56 -11.34
C CYS A 364 -1.76 3.21 -10.78
N SER A 365 -1.50 3.62 -9.54
CA SER A 365 -0.18 3.47 -8.92
C SER A 365 0.00 2.23 -8.03
N VAL A 366 -1.06 1.63 -7.48
CA VAL A 366 -0.94 0.54 -6.48
C VAL A 366 -1.12 -0.84 -7.10
N GLY A 367 -2.21 -1.07 -7.81
CA GLY A 367 -2.60 -2.39 -8.31
C GLY A 367 -3.94 -2.85 -7.73
N LEU A 368 -4.13 -4.17 -7.63
CA LEU A 368 -5.31 -4.82 -7.08
C LEU A 368 -5.23 -4.83 -5.55
N ASP A 369 -6.03 -4.00 -4.89
CA ASP A 369 -5.89 -3.74 -3.46
C ASP A 369 -7.20 -3.93 -2.68
N MET A 370 -7.11 -4.63 -1.55
CA MET A 370 -8.24 -4.98 -0.67
C MET A 370 -9.45 -5.57 -1.38
N ILE A 371 -9.21 -6.62 -2.16
CA ILE A 371 -10.28 -7.29 -2.92
C ILE A 371 -10.62 -8.61 -2.25
N ALA A 372 -11.87 -8.76 -1.80
CA ALA A 372 -12.37 -10.05 -1.35
C ALA A 372 -12.84 -10.90 -2.53
N ILE A 373 -12.42 -12.17 -2.55
CA ILE A 373 -12.79 -13.17 -3.57
C ILE A 373 -13.42 -14.39 -2.90
N PRO A 374 -14.20 -15.23 -3.62
CA PRO A 374 -14.86 -16.38 -3.05
C PRO A 374 -13.86 -17.33 -2.38
N GLY A 375 -14.21 -17.86 -1.22
CA GLY A 375 -13.31 -18.70 -0.42
C GLY A 375 -12.92 -20.03 -1.07
N ASP A 376 -13.68 -20.46 -2.06
CA ASP A 376 -13.45 -21.64 -2.89
C ASP A 376 -12.69 -21.35 -4.19
N THR A 377 -12.22 -20.11 -4.39
CA THR A 377 -11.39 -19.75 -5.54
C THR A 377 -10.13 -20.63 -5.56
N PRO A 378 -9.86 -21.36 -6.67
CA PRO A 378 -8.70 -22.24 -6.74
C PRO A 378 -7.40 -21.45 -6.69
N VAL A 379 -6.36 -22.07 -6.13
CA VAL A 379 -5.01 -21.46 -6.01
C VAL A 379 -4.47 -21.04 -7.38
N GLU A 380 -4.77 -21.80 -8.43
CA GLU A 380 -4.38 -21.49 -9.80
C GLU A 380 -5.02 -20.20 -10.32
N ALA A 381 -6.26 -19.88 -9.93
CA ALA A 381 -6.91 -18.62 -10.29
C ALA A 381 -6.26 -17.45 -9.54
N ILE A 382 -5.95 -17.60 -8.25
CA ILE A 382 -5.24 -16.59 -7.47
C ILE A 382 -3.85 -16.34 -8.06
N ALA A 383 -3.13 -17.41 -8.43
CA ALA A 383 -1.84 -17.30 -9.11
C ALA A 383 -1.96 -16.59 -10.47
N GLY A 384 -3.05 -16.84 -11.22
CA GLY A 384 -3.38 -16.12 -12.46
C GLY A 384 -3.55 -14.62 -12.22
N ILE A 385 -4.42 -14.24 -11.27
CA ILE A 385 -4.65 -12.83 -10.89
C ILE A 385 -3.34 -12.14 -10.49
N ILE A 386 -2.50 -12.81 -9.69
CA ILE A 386 -1.18 -12.29 -9.34
C ILE A 386 -0.33 -12.11 -10.60
N ALA A 387 -0.21 -13.15 -11.44
CA ALA A 387 0.63 -13.11 -12.64
C ALA A 387 0.22 -12.00 -13.61
N ASP A 388 -1.08 -11.80 -13.83
CA ASP A 388 -1.62 -10.76 -14.73
C ASP A 388 -1.25 -9.36 -14.22
N GLU A 389 -1.46 -9.08 -12.93
CA GLU A 389 -1.08 -7.80 -12.34
C GLU A 389 0.45 -7.59 -12.30
N MET A 390 1.23 -8.66 -12.08
CA MET A 390 2.70 -8.60 -12.19
C MET A 390 3.12 -8.28 -13.64
N ALA A 391 2.43 -8.82 -14.64
CA ALA A 391 2.71 -8.56 -16.05
C ALA A 391 2.40 -7.10 -16.41
N ILE A 392 1.26 -6.57 -15.96
CA ILE A 392 0.92 -5.14 -16.10
C ILE A 392 2.04 -4.28 -15.50
N GLY A 393 2.54 -4.63 -14.33
CA GLY A 393 3.62 -3.90 -13.66
C GLY A 393 4.96 -3.95 -14.39
N VAL A 394 5.38 -5.15 -14.78
CA VAL A 394 6.65 -5.40 -15.48
C VAL A 394 6.66 -4.75 -16.87
N ILE A 395 5.60 -4.88 -17.66
CA ILE A 395 5.55 -4.35 -19.03
C ILE A 395 5.51 -2.82 -19.04
N ASN A 396 4.76 -2.22 -18.11
CA ASN A 396 4.59 -0.77 -18.05
C ASN A 396 5.63 -0.04 -17.17
N ASN A 397 6.64 -0.76 -16.66
CA ASN A 397 7.64 -0.22 -15.73
C ASN A 397 7.01 0.56 -14.57
N LYS A 398 6.03 -0.06 -13.92
CA LYS A 398 5.33 0.51 -12.78
C LYS A 398 5.34 -0.48 -11.63
N THR A 399 5.25 0.03 -10.42
CA THR A 399 4.97 -0.80 -9.25
C THR A 399 3.52 -1.26 -9.31
N THR A 400 3.32 -2.56 -9.08
CA THR A 400 1.98 -3.15 -8.92
C THR A 400 1.96 -4.07 -7.74
N ALA A 401 0.79 -4.19 -7.14
CA ALA A 401 0.53 -4.94 -5.93
C ALA A 401 -0.73 -5.77 -6.10
N VAL A 402 -0.75 -6.93 -5.46
CA VAL A 402 -1.95 -7.76 -5.32
C VAL A 402 -2.16 -8.06 -3.85
N ARG A 403 -3.26 -7.54 -3.32
CA ARG A 403 -3.79 -7.83 -1.99
C ARG A 403 -5.23 -8.34 -2.16
N VAL A 404 -5.33 -9.66 -2.30
CA VAL A 404 -6.60 -10.39 -2.43
C VAL A 404 -6.87 -11.21 -1.19
N ILE A 405 -8.14 -11.30 -0.80
CA ILE A 405 -8.60 -11.95 0.42
C ILE A 405 -9.56 -13.07 0.03
N PRO A 406 -9.11 -14.33 -0.02
CA PRO A 406 -10.01 -15.47 -0.16
C PRO A 406 -10.91 -15.57 1.08
N ALA A 407 -12.19 -15.25 0.90
CA ALA A 407 -13.18 -15.20 1.96
C ALA A 407 -13.66 -16.62 2.32
N ILE A 408 -12.87 -17.36 3.11
CA ILE A 408 -13.11 -18.77 3.42
C ILE A 408 -14.50 -18.96 4.06
N GLY A 409 -15.34 -19.78 3.42
CA GLY A 409 -16.72 -20.03 3.86
C GLY A 409 -17.75 -19.02 3.34
N CYS A 410 -17.31 -17.98 2.65
CA CYS A 410 -18.14 -17.00 1.97
C CYS A 410 -18.12 -17.23 0.45
N LYS A 411 -19.17 -16.74 -0.20
CA LYS A 411 -19.41 -16.81 -1.64
C LYS A 411 -19.61 -15.41 -2.22
N GLU A 412 -19.63 -15.32 -3.54
CA GLU A 412 -19.92 -14.08 -4.26
C GLU A 412 -21.17 -13.37 -3.71
N GLY A 413 -21.05 -12.07 -3.45
CA GLY A 413 -22.11 -11.23 -2.87
C GLY A 413 -22.16 -11.19 -1.34
N ASP A 414 -21.44 -12.06 -0.63
CA ASP A 414 -21.24 -11.90 0.82
C ASP A 414 -20.29 -10.70 1.10
N VAL A 415 -20.20 -10.27 2.36
CA VAL A 415 -19.35 -9.12 2.76
C VAL A 415 -18.48 -9.50 3.97
N LEU A 416 -17.21 -9.14 3.91
CA LEU A 416 -16.28 -9.19 5.06
C LEU A 416 -16.22 -7.82 5.74
N GLU A 417 -16.16 -7.78 7.08
CA GLU A 417 -16.26 -6.57 7.89
C GLU A 417 -15.00 -6.37 8.74
N PHE A 418 -13.95 -5.81 8.14
CA PHE A 418 -12.68 -5.59 8.86
C PHE A 418 -12.75 -4.44 9.86
N GLY A 419 -13.59 -3.44 9.59
CA GLY A 419 -13.70 -2.23 10.38
C GLY A 419 -12.44 -1.35 10.34
N GLY A 420 -12.50 -0.21 11.01
CA GLY A 420 -11.37 0.72 11.13
C GLY A 420 -10.82 1.16 9.77
N LEU A 421 -9.51 0.94 9.56
CA LEU A 421 -8.79 1.36 8.35
C LEU A 421 -9.26 0.63 7.09
N PHE A 422 -9.57 -0.66 7.22
CA PHE A 422 -9.76 -1.58 6.10
C PHE A 422 -11.23 -1.71 5.68
N GLY A 423 -12.16 -1.04 6.38
CA GLY A 423 -13.57 -0.94 5.99
C GLY A 423 -14.25 -2.30 5.83
N SER A 424 -15.06 -2.44 4.76
CA SER A 424 -15.81 -3.65 4.44
C SER A 424 -15.58 -4.06 2.99
N ALA A 425 -15.43 -5.35 2.74
CA ALA A 425 -15.09 -5.87 1.41
C ALA A 425 -16.19 -6.79 0.88
N PRO A 426 -16.95 -6.36 -0.16
CA PRO A 426 -17.85 -7.25 -0.85
C PRO A 426 -17.06 -8.33 -1.60
N VAL A 427 -17.52 -9.58 -1.51
CA VAL A 427 -16.91 -10.72 -2.18
C VAL A 427 -17.25 -10.65 -3.68
N MET A 428 -16.25 -10.32 -4.50
CA MET A 428 -16.39 -10.06 -5.92
C MET A 428 -16.34 -11.35 -6.75
N HIS A 429 -16.99 -11.36 -7.92
CA HIS A 429 -16.89 -12.46 -8.87
C HIS A 429 -15.45 -12.70 -9.34
N VAL A 430 -15.05 -13.97 -9.44
CA VAL A 430 -13.81 -14.40 -10.10
C VAL A 430 -14.15 -15.29 -11.28
N ASN A 431 -13.60 -14.98 -12.45
CA ASN A 431 -13.81 -15.77 -13.67
C ASN A 431 -13.35 -17.23 -13.46
N PRO A 432 -14.23 -18.23 -13.67
CA PRO A 432 -13.92 -19.63 -13.35
C PRO A 432 -12.99 -20.31 -14.36
N ASN A 433 -12.63 -19.64 -15.47
CA ASN A 433 -11.88 -20.24 -16.57
C ASN A 433 -10.35 -20.19 -16.37
N ALA A 434 -9.87 -20.16 -15.14
CA ALA A 434 -8.44 -20.21 -14.84
C ALA A 434 -7.85 -21.56 -15.26
N GLY A 435 -6.80 -21.53 -16.09
CA GLY A 435 -6.09 -22.72 -16.51
C GLY A 435 -5.05 -23.17 -15.49
N THR A 436 -4.92 -24.48 -15.27
CA THR A 436 -3.91 -25.05 -14.37
C THR A 436 -2.49 -24.97 -14.94
N VAL A 437 -2.35 -25.08 -16.26
CA VAL A 437 -1.05 -25.19 -16.91
C VAL A 437 -0.17 -23.95 -16.67
N LEU A 438 -0.72 -22.74 -16.75
CA LEU A 438 0.07 -21.52 -16.59
C LEU A 438 0.68 -21.42 -15.18
N ALA A 439 -0.13 -21.66 -14.15
CA ALA A 439 0.29 -21.60 -12.76
C ALA A 439 1.40 -22.63 -12.43
N HIS A 440 1.34 -23.81 -13.05
CA HIS A 440 2.27 -24.93 -12.79
C HIS A 440 3.46 -25.02 -13.75
N ARG A 441 3.57 -24.12 -14.75
CA ARG A 441 4.75 -24.09 -15.65
C ARG A 441 6.05 -23.77 -14.91
N GLY A 442 5.96 -23.02 -13.82
CA GLY A 442 7.10 -22.61 -13.00
C GLY A 442 8.14 -21.79 -13.76
N GLY A 443 9.30 -21.64 -13.13
CA GLY A 443 10.42 -20.90 -13.67
C GLY A 443 10.17 -19.39 -13.74
N ARG A 444 10.69 -18.77 -14.79
CA ARG A 444 10.77 -17.31 -14.89
C ARG A 444 10.23 -16.81 -16.23
N PHE A 445 9.21 -15.96 -16.15
CA PHE A 445 8.83 -15.10 -17.27
C PHE A 445 10.01 -14.15 -17.54
N PRO A 446 10.59 -14.12 -18.75
CA PRO A 446 11.80 -13.34 -19.02
C PRO A 446 11.52 -11.83 -19.00
N ALA A 447 12.55 -11.05 -18.69
CA ALA A 447 12.45 -9.59 -18.72
C ALA A 447 12.05 -9.09 -20.13
N PRO A 448 11.14 -8.10 -20.23
CA PRO A 448 10.72 -7.54 -21.51
C PRO A 448 11.83 -6.69 -22.15
N LEU A 449 11.78 -6.48 -23.47
CA LEU A 449 12.79 -5.69 -24.20
C LEU A 449 12.97 -4.26 -23.64
N ASN A 450 11.93 -3.67 -23.06
CA ASN A 450 11.99 -2.37 -22.40
C ASN A 450 12.98 -2.33 -21.21
N SER A 451 13.39 -3.49 -20.68
CA SER A 451 14.42 -3.61 -19.65
C SER A 451 15.83 -3.29 -20.14
N LEU A 452 16.04 -3.16 -21.46
CA LEU A 452 17.35 -2.85 -22.06
C LEU A 452 17.70 -1.35 -22.05
N LYS A 453 16.88 -0.50 -21.42
CA LYS A 453 17.19 0.91 -21.21
C LYS A 453 18.19 1.02 -20.05
N ASN A 454 19.43 1.39 -20.36
CA ASN A 454 20.55 1.57 -19.41
C ASN A 454 20.29 2.71 -18.44
#